data_AF-A0A4U3MA63-F1
#
_entry.id   AF-A0A4U3MA63-F1
#
_cell.length_a   1.000
_cell.length_b   1.000
_cell.length_c   1.000
_cell.angle_alpha   90.00
_cell.angle_beta   90.00
_cell.angle_gamma   90.00
#
_symmetry.space_group_name_H-M   'P 1'
#
loop_
_entity.id
_entity.type
_entity.pdbx_description
1 polymer ?
#
loop_
_entity_poly.entity_id
_entity_poly.type
_entity_poly.pdbx_seq_one_letter_code
_entity_poly.pdbx_strand_id
1 'polypeptide(L)'
;MGGLRMERELDNQFMLKEDHYFSEKRQLENQLAQVMEEKRFFLRYLEQLSLQVQRPIPYYDVEPNRQIVYRLLMNSREEAEQRVKKEQVAIDHQLEEIKRVFYQERQHYEEMKRRARR
;
A
#
# COMPACT_ATOMS: atom_id res chain seq x y z
N MET A 1 -30.80 26.20 25.60
CA MET A 1 -31.17 24.96 24.88
C MET A 1 -30.43 24.76 23.54
N GLY A 2 -29.86 25.78 22.89
CA GLY A 2 -29.19 25.63 21.57
C GLY A 2 -27.79 24.99 21.58
N GLY A 3 -26.96 25.23 22.60
CA GLY A 3 -25.56 24.76 22.64
C GLY A 3 -25.36 23.24 22.68
N LEU A 4 -26.21 22.52 23.43
CA LEU A 4 -26.17 21.05 23.53
C LEU A 4 -26.49 20.33 22.22
N ARG A 5 -27.29 20.96 21.35
CA ARG A 5 -27.63 20.40 20.03
C ARG A 5 -26.47 20.59 19.05
N MET A 6 -25.83 21.76 19.07
CA MET A 6 -24.69 22.08 18.22
C MET A 6 -23.45 21.24 18.55
N GLU A 7 -23.19 20.95 19.84
CA GLU A 7 -22.09 20.08 20.26
C GLU A 7 -22.29 18.63 19.78
N ARG A 8 -23.52 18.09 19.86
CA ARG A 8 -23.83 16.76 19.33
C ARG A 8 -23.71 16.67 17.81
N GLU A 9 -24.11 17.71 17.09
CA GLU A 9 -23.97 17.76 15.63
C GLU A 9 -22.49 17.80 15.21
N LEU A 10 -21.66 18.57 15.91
CA LEU A 10 -20.20 18.60 15.71
C LEU A 10 -19.55 17.24 16.01
N ASP A 11 -19.94 16.59 17.12
CA ASP A 11 -19.42 15.27 17.50
C ASP A 11 -19.78 14.21 16.45
N ASN A 12 -21.04 14.19 15.97
CA ASN A 12 -21.47 13.25 14.93
C ASN A 12 -20.71 13.47 13.62
N GLN A 13 -20.51 14.72 13.20
CA GLN A 13 -19.75 15.03 11.98
C GLN A 13 -18.29 14.61 12.11
N PHE A 14 -17.68 14.79 13.27
CA PHE A 14 -16.29 14.37 13.49
C PHE A 14 -16.15 12.84 13.53
N MET A 15 -17.08 12.12 14.17
CA MET A 15 -17.07 10.65 14.14
C MET A 15 -17.14 10.09 12.72
N LEU A 16 -17.99 10.67 11.85
CA LEU A 16 -18.06 10.26 10.43
C LEU A 16 -16.73 10.44 9.69
N LYS A 17 -16.00 11.52 9.98
CA LYS A 17 -14.66 11.78 9.41
C LYS A 17 -13.62 10.80 9.96
N GLU A 18 -13.69 10.48 11.25
CA GLU A 18 -12.83 9.49 11.89
C GLU A 18 -13.05 8.08 11.33
N ASP A 19 -14.30 7.66 11.17
CA ASP A 19 -14.65 6.39 10.53
C ASP A 19 -14.15 6.32 9.09
N HIS A 20 -14.30 7.41 8.33
CA HIS A 20 -13.81 7.49 6.96
C HIS A 20 -12.28 7.35 6.91
N TYR A 21 -11.56 8.10 7.74
CA TYR A 21 -10.10 8.03 7.86
C TYR A 21 -9.63 6.61 8.18
N PHE A 22 -10.21 5.94 9.18
CA PHE A 22 -9.80 4.59 9.54
C PHE A 22 -10.14 3.55 8.47
N SER A 23 -11.26 3.72 7.76
CA SER A 23 -11.62 2.86 6.63
C SER A 23 -10.61 3.00 5.49
N GLU A 24 -10.30 4.24 5.09
CA GLU A 24 -9.37 4.53 3.99
C GLU A 24 -7.95 4.08 4.35
N LYS A 25 -7.49 4.38 5.57
CA LYS A 25 -6.21 3.90 6.08
C LYS A 25 -6.09 2.37 5.98
N ARG A 26 -7.12 1.64 6.42
CA ARG A 26 -7.12 0.17 6.37
C ARG A 26 -7.08 -0.34 4.93
N GLN A 27 -7.77 0.31 4.01
CA GLN A 27 -7.74 -0.05 2.59
C GLN A 27 -6.33 0.11 2.01
N LEU A 28 -5.66 1.24 2.28
CA LEU A 28 -4.29 1.50 1.84
C LEU A 28 -3.29 0.53 2.47
N GLU A 29 -3.41 0.24 3.77
CA GLU A 29 -2.57 -0.76 4.46
C GLU A 29 -2.75 -2.17 3.86
N ASN A 30 -3.99 -2.54 3.51
CA ASN A 30 -4.27 -3.81 2.85
C ASN A 30 -3.70 -3.87 1.43
N GLN A 31 -3.79 -2.78 0.65
CA GLN A 31 -3.17 -2.69 -0.67
C GLN A 31 -1.66 -2.85 -0.58
N LEU A 32 -1.01 -2.18 0.38
CA LEU A 32 0.42 -2.32 0.61
C LEU A 32 0.80 -3.77 0.96
N ALA A 33 0.02 -4.42 1.84
CA ALA A 33 0.24 -5.81 2.19
C ALA A 33 0.10 -6.74 0.98
N GLN A 34 -0.88 -6.49 0.11
CA GLN A 34 -1.08 -7.25 -1.13
C GLN A 34 0.11 -7.10 -2.08
N VAL A 35 0.56 -5.87 -2.34
CA VAL A 35 1.71 -5.60 -3.22
C VAL A 35 2.98 -6.31 -2.71
N MET A 36 3.20 -6.30 -1.39
CA MET A 36 4.33 -6.98 -0.77
C MET A 36 4.22 -8.51 -0.87
N GLU A 37 3.01 -9.05 -0.78
CA GLU A 37 2.75 -10.48 -0.96
C GLU A 37 2.96 -10.91 -2.42
N GLU A 38 2.46 -10.14 -3.38
CA GLU A 38 2.65 -10.39 -4.81
C GLU A 38 4.14 -10.36 -5.18
N LYS A 39 4.90 -9.39 -4.65
CA LYS A 39 6.37 -9.36 -4.77
C LYS A 39 6.99 -10.66 -4.27
N ARG A 40 6.58 -11.12 -3.09
CA ARG A 40 7.12 -12.34 -2.47
C ARG A 40 6.82 -13.59 -3.32
N PHE A 41 5.62 -13.70 -3.87
CA PHE A 41 5.27 -14.79 -4.78
C PHE A 41 6.08 -14.73 -6.07
N PHE A 42 6.20 -13.56 -6.67
CA PHE A 42 6.94 -13.36 -7.91
C PHE A 42 8.43 -13.70 -7.75
N LEU A 43 9.07 -13.25 -6.67
CA LEU A 43 10.48 -13.58 -6.40
C LEU A 43 10.69 -15.09 -6.22
N ARG A 44 9.78 -15.77 -5.52
CA ARG A 44 9.82 -17.24 -5.39
C ARG A 44 9.65 -17.95 -6.72
N TYR A 45 8.78 -17.42 -7.59
CA TYR A 45 8.61 -17.96 -8.94
C TYR A 45 9.89 -17.82 -9.78
N LEU A 46 10.55 -16.65 -9.74
CA LEU A 46 11.83 -16.47 -10.44
C LEU A 46 12.93 -17.41 -9.91
N GLU A 47 12.97 -17.65 -8.60
CA GLU A 47 13.89 -18.62 -7.99
C GLU A 47 13.61 -20.04 -8.50
N GLN A 48 12.35 -20.48 -8.54
CA GLN A 48 11.96 -21.77 -9.10
C GLN A 48 12.35 -21.92 -10.57
N LEU A 49 12.14 -20.88 -11.38
CA LEU A 49 12.57 -20.88 -12.78
C LEU A 49 14.08 -21.02 -12.90
N SER A 50 14.85 -20.31 -12.07
CA SER A 50 16.32 -20.40 -12.08
C SER A 50 16.82 -21.84 -11.81
N LEU A 51 16.14 -22.58 -10.93
CA LEU A 51 16.46 -23.98 -10.61
C LEU A 51 16.10 -24.93 -11.76
N GLN A 52 15.02 -24.66 -12.49
CA GLN A 52 14.61 -25.48 -13.64
C GLN A 52 15.56 -25.32 -14.83
N VAL A 53 16.05 -24.10 -15.06
CA VAL A 53 17.01 -23.79 -16.14
C VAL A 53 18.36 -24.50 -15.96
N GLN A 54 18.71 -24.89 -14.73
CA GLN A 54 19.92 -25.67 -14.44
C GLN A 54 19.79 -27.15 -14.81
N ARG A 55 18.57 -27.65 -15.06
CA ARG A 55 18.34 -29.07 -15.36
C ARG A 55 18.46 -29.31 -16.86
N PRO A 56 19.15 -30.37 -17.29
CA PRO A 56 19.13 -30.77 -18.70
C PRO A 56 17.69 -31.08 -19.11
N ILE A 57 17.25 -30.48 -20.22
CA ILE A 57 15.87 -30.65 -20.71
C ILE A 57 15.88 -31.74 -21.79
N PRO A 58 15.35 -32.94 -21.52
CA PRO A 58 15.53 -34.10 -22.41
C PRO A 58 14.74 -34.03 -23.73
N TYR A 59 13.93 -32.98 -23.94
CA TYR A 59 13.02 -32.86 -25.08
C TYR A 59 13.42 -31.79 -26.11
N TYR A 60 14.54 -31.08 -25.90
CA TYR A 60 15.01 -30.07 -26.85
C TYR A 60 16.37 -30.47 -27.42
N ASP A 61 16.50 -30.38 -28.75
CA ASP A 61 17.76 -30.63 -29.47
C ASP A 61 18.82 -29.53 -29.22
N VAL A 62 18.43 -28.44 -28.57
CA VAL A 62 19.29 -27.28 -28.28
C VAL A 62 19.09 -26.84 -26.83
N GLU A 63 20.16 -26.86 -26.04
CA GLU A 63 20.13 -26.29 -24.69
C GLU A 63 20.04 -24.75 -24.77
N PRO A 64 19.13 -24.11 -24.00
CA PRO A 64 19.10 -22.67 -23.91
C PRO A 64 20.41 -22.12 -23.36
N ASN A 65 20.88 -20.98 -23.90
CA ASN A 65 22.06 -20.30 -23.37
C ASN A 65 21.76 -19.82 -21.94
N ARG A 66 22.33 -20.53 -20.96
CA ARG A 66 22.10 -20.31 -19.54
C ARG A 66 22.43 -18.87 -19.11
N GLN A 67 23.47 -18.26 -19.69
CA GLN A 67 23.84 -16.86 -19.37
C GLN A 67 22.74 -15.88 -19.80
N ILE A 68 22.14 -16.10 -20.98
CA ILE A 68 21.03 -15.27 -21.46
C ILE A 68 19.83 -15.43 -20.55
N VAL A 69 19.49 -16.67 -20.17
CA VAL A 69 18.34 -16.94 -19.30
C VAL A 69 18.54 -16.31 -17.91
N TYR A 70 19.72 -16.45 -17.31
CA TYR A 70 20.03 -15.78 -16.04
C TYR A 70 19.90 -14.26 -16.13
N ARG A 71 20.42 -13.66 -17.21
CA ARG A 71 20.30 -12.21 -17.42
C ARG A 71 18.83 -11.77 -17.53
N LEU A 72 17.99 -12.53 -18.22
CA LEU A 72 16.56 -12.25 -18.33
C LEU A 72 15.84 -12.36 -16.98
N LEU A 73 16.17 -13.37 -16.17
CA LEU A 73 15.62 -13.53 -14.82
C LEU A 73 16.02 -12.36 -13.90
N MET A 74 17.28 -11.92 -13.96
CA MET A 74 17.76 -10.77 -13.17
C MET A 74 17.11 -9.46 -13.60
N ASN A 75 17.02 -9.21 -14.91
CA ASN A 75 16.31 -8.03 -15.43
C ASN A 75 14.84 -8.03 -14.98
N SER A 76 14.17 -9.18 -15.05
CA SER A 76 12.77 -9.32 -14.63
C SER A 76 12.60 -9.05 -13.13
N ARG A 77 13.56 -9.50 -12.31
CA ARG A 77 13.61 -9.22 -10.88
C ARG A 77 13.75 -7.73 -10.60
N GLU A 78 14.73 -7.08 -11.22
CA GLU A 78 14.98 -5.64 -11.04
C GLU A 78 13.77 -4.81 -11.45
N GLU A 79 13.15 -5.13 -12.59
CA GLU A 79 11.96 -4.44 -13.06
C GLU A 79 10.79 -4.58 -12.07
N ALA A 80 10.55 -5.79 -11.56
CA ALA A 80 9.51 -6.02 -10.56
C ALA A 80 9.80 -5.28 -9.24
N GLU A 81 11.05 -5.30 -8.76
CA GLU A 81 11.45 -4.55 -7.56
C GLU A 81 11.23 -3.04 -7.74
N GLN A 82 11.54 -2.48 -8.92
CA GLN A 82 11.29 -1.07 -9.22
C GLN A 82 9.80 -0.74 -9.26
N ARG A 83 8.97 -1.60 -9.88
CA ARG A 83 7.51 -1.41 -9.93
C ARG A 83 6.91 -1.42 -8.53
N VAL A 84 7.23 -2.44 -7.74
CA VAL A 84 6.77 -2.55 -6.34
C VAL A 84 7.20 -1.35 -5.53
N LYS A 85 8.44 -0.88 -5.67
CA LYS A 85 8.93 0.30 -4.95
C LYS A 85 8.12 1.56 -5.32
N LYS A 86 7.81 1.76 -6.60
CA LYS A 86 7.00 2.91 -7.04
C LYS A 86 5.60 2.87 -6.43
N GLU A 87 4.98 1.70 -6.43
CA GLU A 87 3.64 1.51 -5.88
C GLU A 87 3.60 1.67 -4.35
N GLN A 88 4.58 1.08 -3.64
CA GLN A 88 4.76 1.30 -2.21
C GLN A 88 4.88 2.78 -1.87
N VAL A 89 5.75 3.52 -2.58
CA VAL A 89 5.94 4.96 -2.35
C VAL A 89 4.65 5.75 -2.59
N ALA A 90 3.85 5.37 -3.60
CA ALA A 90 2.58 6.01 -3.86
C ALA A 90 1.57 5.79 -2.72
N ILE A 91 1.46 4.55 -2.22
CA ILE A 91 0.57 4.21 -1.10
C ILE A 91 1.04 4.89 0.19
N ASP A 92 2.35 4.90 0.47
CA ASP A 92 2.92 5.58 1.64
C ASP A 92 2.63 7.09 1.60
N HIS A 93 2.73 7.72 0.42
CA HIS A 93 2.39 9.13 0.27
C HIS A 93 0.89 9.39 0.54
N GLN A 94 0.00 8.53 0.04
CA GLN A 94 -1.43 8.62 0.31
C GLN A 94 -1.74 8.46 1.80
N LEU A 95 -1.10 7.48 2.48
CA LEU A 95 -1.24 7.27 3.92
C LEU A 95 -0.84 8.51 4.73
N GLU A 96 0.26 9.17 4.35
CA GLU A 96 0.70 10.39 5.04
C GLU A 96 -0.23 11.58 4.75
N GLU A 97 -0.75 11.68 3.53
CA GLU A 97 -1.71 12.72 3.15
C GLU A 97 -3.02 12.60 3.95
N ILE A 98 -3.63 11.41 3.98
CA ILE A 98 -4.89 11.22 4.73
C ILE A 98 -4.71 11.45 6.23
N LYS A 99 -3.54 11.08 6.78
CA LYS A 99 -3.19 11.30 8.17
C LYS A 99 -3.02 12.78 8.47
N ARG A 100 -2.37 13.53 7.58
CA ARG A 100 -2.22 14.98 7.71
C ARG A 100 -3.57 15.68 7.68
N VAL A 101 -4.43 15.33 6.73
CA VAL A 101 -5.79 15.89 6.60
C VAL A 101 -6.59 15.60 7.87
N PHE A 102 -6.63 14.33 8.31
CA PHE A 102 -7.36 13.95 9.52
C PHE A 102 -6.88 14.71 10.77
N TYR A 103 -5.57 14.92 10.92
CA TYR A 103 -5.01 15.69 12.03
C TYR A 103 -5.47 17.16 12.01
N GLN A 104 -5.50 17.79 10.84
CA GLN A 104 -6.02 19.16 10.69
C GLN A 104 -7.51 19.24 11.03
N GLU A 105 -8.30 18.27 10.56
CA GLU A 105 -9.73 18.20 10.87
C GLU A 105 -10.00 18.01 12.36
N ARG A 106 -9.18 17.19 13.02
CA ARG A 106 -9.24 17.00 14.48
C ARG A 106 -8.93 18.28 15.24
N GLN A 107 -7.89 19.01 14.85
CA GLN A 107 -7.57 20.31 15.46
C GLN A 107 -8.73 21.30 15.30
N HIS A 108 -9.28 21.40 14.09
CA HIS A 108 -10.43 22.26 13.83
C HIS A 108 -11.65 21.87 14.67
N TYR A 109 -11.95 20.57 14.78
CA TYR A 109 -13.02 20.06 15.63
C TYR A 109 -12.81 20.45 17.11
N GLU A 110 -11.60 20.26 17.65
CA GLU A 110 -11.28 20.63 19.03
C GLU A 110 -11.45 22.15 19.27
N GLU A 111 -11.05 22.98 18.31
CA GLU A 111 -11.28 24.44 18.38
C GLU A 111 -12.75 24.82 18.37
N MET A 112 -13.54 24.24 17.45
CA MET A 112 -14.98 24.47 17.35
C MET A 112 -15.70 24.05 18.63
N LYS A 113 -15.32 22.91 19.20
CA LYS A 113 -15.87 22.41 20.47
C LYS A 113 -15.52 23.33 21.65
N ARG A 114 -14.31 23.87 21.71
CA ARG A 114 -13.93 24.87 22.72
C ARG A 114 -14.73 26.16 22.58
N ARG A 115 -15.00 26.62 21.36
CA ARG A 115 -15.81 27.83 21.11
C ARG A 115 -17.28 27.64 21.46
N ALA A 116 -17.86 26.48 21.16
CA ALA A 116 -19.27 26.18 21.46
C ALA A 116 -19.58 26.05 22.97
N ARG A 117 -18.54 25.84 23.80
CA ARG A 117 -18.63 25.75 25.27
C ARG A 117 -18.45 27.09 25.99
N ARG A 118 -18.02 28.15 25.30
CA ARG A 118 -17.90 29.52 25.83
C ARG A 118 -19.17 30.30 25.52
#